data_AF-T0ICI3-F1
#
_entry.id   AF-T0ICI3-F1
#
_cell.length_a   1.000
_cell.length_b   1.000
_cell.length_c   1.000
_cell.angle_alpha   90.00
_cell.angle_beta   90.00
_cell.angle_gamma   90.00
#
_symmetry.space_group_name_H-M   'P 1'
#
loop_
_entity.id
_entity.type
_entity.pdbx_description
1 polymer ?
#
loop_
_entity_poly.entity_id
_entity_poly.type
_entity_poly.pdbx_seq_one_letter_code
_entity_poly.pdbx_strand_id
1 'polypeptide(L)'
;MRKHLGVGAAVGFLLFGSTPLLAQGIGHSLFMRGKIVRMDAGGTVACLGKADGAHIGQILEVYHATPRHRRLVGHVEVDQIFDDHYAHFRVRDGTLQKGDWVSLKRVRA
;
A
#
# COMPACT_ATOMS: atom_id res chain seq x y z
N MET A 1 -33.22 -27.19 -52.73
CA MET A 1 -33.68 -26.09 -51.87
C MET A 1 -33.86 -26.59 -50.44
N ARG A 2 -32.99 -26.18 -49.51
CA ARG A 2 -33.23 -26.16 -48.06
C ARG A 2 -32.07 -25.39 -47.42
N LYS A 3 -32.34 -24.14 -47.05
CA LYS A 3 -31.39 -23.20 -46.45
C LYS A 3 -31.31 -23.50 -44.96
N HIS A 4 -30.17 -23.99 -44.47
CA HIS A 4 -29.91 -24.05 -43.04
C HIS A 4 -29.02 -22.87 -42.67
N LEU A 5 -29.67 -21.83 -42.16
CA LEU A 5 -29.06 -20.69 -41.51
C LEU A 5 -28.64 -21.15 -40.11
N GLY A 6 -27.35 -21.38 -39.90
CA GLY A 6 -26.77 -21.71 -38.60
C GLY A 6 -25.93 -20.53 -38.12
N VAL A 7 -26.53 -19.68 -37.29
CA VAL A 7 -25.88 -18.56 -36.60
C VAL A 7 -24.85 -19.11 -35.61
N GLY A 8 -23.57 -19.07 -35.98
CA GLY A 8 -22.46 -19.32 -35.07
C GLY A 8 -22.01 -18.01 -34.43
N ALA A 9 -22.65 -17.60 -33.33
CA ALA A 9 -22.21 -16.46 -32.55
C ALA A 9 -21.00 -16.85 -31.70
N ALA A 10 -19.80 -16.54 -32.18
CA ALA A 10 -18.60 -16.55 -31.35
C ALA A 10 -18.64 -15.33 -30.40
N VAL A 11 -19.01 -15.55 -29.14
CA VAL A 11 -18.81 -14.57 -28.08
C VAL A 11 -17.75 -15.13 -27.15
N GLY A 12 -16.49 -14.76 -27.43
CA GLY A 12 -15.44 -14.80 -26.44
C GLY A 12 -15.70 -13.68 -25.44
N PHE A 13 -15.82 -14.01 -24.16
CA PHE A 13 -15.63 -13.02 -23.11
C PHE A 13 -14.78 -13.63 -21.99
N LEU A 14 -13.54 -13.17 -21.98
CA LEU A 14 -12.52 -13.38 -20.98
C LEU A 14 -13.01 -12.80 -19.64
N LEU A 15 -13.45 -13.64 -18.71
CA LEU A 15 -13.59 -13.24 -17.31
C LEU A 15 -12.24 -13.39 -16.61
N PHE A 16 -11.29 -12.51 -16.98
CA PHE A 16 -10.10 -12.26 -16.18
C PHE A 16 -10.48 -11.42 -14.97
N GLY A 17 -10.37 -12.05 -13.80
CA GLY A 17 -10.27 -11.50 -12.44
C GLY A 17 -10.63 -10.03 -12.22
N SER A 18 -11.87 -9.78 -11.80
CA SER A 18 -12.21 -8.58 -11.05
C SER A 18 -12.28 -8.93 -9.56
N THR A 19 -11.17 -8.77 -8.84
CA THR A 19 -11.24 -8.63 -7.38
C THR A 19 -11.97 -7.31 -7.07
N PRO A 20 -12.95 -7.28 -6.17
CA PRO A 20 -13.70 -6.07 -5.90
C PRO A 20 -12.81 -5.05 -5.18
N LEU A 21 -12.54 -3.92 -5.84
CA LEU A 21 -11.93 -2.70 -5.29
C LEU A 21 -12.70 -2.18 -4.03
N LEU A 22 -13.93 -2.66 -3.84
CA LEU A 22 -14.84 -2.30 -2.74
C LEU A 22 -14.54 -3.02 -1.41
N ALA A 23 -13.62 -3.99 -1.36
CA ALA A 23 -13.22 -4.63 -0.10
C ALA A 23 -12.34 -3.71 0.79
N GLN A 24 -11.83 -2.60 0.24
CA GLN A 24 -11.05 -1.61 0.97
C GLN A 24 -11.99 -0.51 1.52
N GLY A 25 -12.79 -0.82 2.54
CA GLY A 25 -13.69 0.16 3.16
C GLY A 25 -12.99 1.44 3.66
N ILE A 26 -13.75 2.50 3.95
CA ILE A 26 -13.29 3.85 4.34
C ILE A 26 -12.28 3.83 5.52
N GLY A 27 -12.37 2.83 6.40
CA GLY A 27 -11.42 2.62 7.50
C GLY A 27 -10.00 2.19 7.08
N HIS A 28 -9.85 1.53 5.93
CA HIS A 28 -8.55 1.07 5.40
C HIS A 28 -7.72 2.20 4.78
N SER A 29 -8.36 3.24 4.24
CA SER A 29 -7.70 4.36 3.51
C SER A 29 -7.31 5.54 4.42
N LEU A 30 -8.07 5.81 5.48
CA LEU A 30 -7.86 6.99 6.33
C LEU A 30 -7.19 6.69 7.67
N PHE A 31 -7.40 5.49 8.24
CA PHE A 31 -6.98 5.17 9.60
C PHE A 31 -5.71 4.29 9.70
N MET A 32 -5.14 3.87 8.57
CA MET A 32 -3.92 3.03 8.52
C MET A 32 -2.71 3.72 7.89
N ARG A 33 -2.80 5.01 7.53
CA ARG A 33 -1.80 5.75 6.75
C ARG A 33 -0.41 5.77 7.39
N GLY A 34 0.48 4.89 6.94
CA GLY A 34 1.84 4.75 7.48
C GLY A 34 2.01 3.58 8.46
N LYS A 35 0.96 2.82 8.80
CA LYS A 35 1.14 1.62 9.62
C LYS A 35 1.92 0.56 8.85
N ILE A 36 2.96 0.02 9.48
CA ILE A 36 3.71 -1.12 8.95
C ILE A 36 2.86 -2.38 9.06
N VAL A 37 2.48 -2.93 7.91
CA VAL A 37 1.62 -4.12 7.79
C VAL A 37 2.41 -5.40 7.56
N ARG A 38 3.61 -5.28 7.00
CA ARG A 38 4.53 -6.40 6.74
C ARG A 38 5.96 -5.98 7.01
N MET A 39 6.74 -6.91 7.56
CA MET A 39 8.18 -6.83 7.66
C MET A 39 8.76 -8.15 7.18
N ASP A 40 9.81 -8.08 6.38
CA ASP A 40 10.57 -9.22 5.90
C ASP A 40 12.08 -8.88 5.90
N ALA A 41 12.90 -9.81 5.44
CA ALA A 41 14.35 -9.62 5.38
C ALA A 41 14.79 -8.55 4.35
N GLY A 42 13.92 -8.20 3.40
CA GLY A 42 14.16 -7.21 2.35
C GLY A 42 13.71 -5.80 2.72
N GLY A 43 12.78 -5.66 3.67
CA GLY A 43 12.33 -4.35 4.15
C GLY A 43 10.98 -4.41 4.85
N THR A 44 10.29 -3.28 4.83
CA THR A 44 8.98 -3.13 5.46
C THR A 44 7.99 -2.57 4.45
N VAL A 45 6.73 -2.99 4.55
CA VAL A 45 5.63 -2.43 3.75
C VAL A 45 4.68 -1.71 4.69
N ALA A 46 4.39 -0.46 4.36
CA ALA A 46 3.41 0.34 5.08
C ALA A 46 2.28 0.80 4.15
N CYS A 47 1.11 1.06 4.73
CA CYS A 47 -0.01 1.67 4.01
C CYS A 47 0.26 3.17 3.79
N LEU A 48 1.29 3.52 3.03
CA LEU A 48 1.66 4.89 2.68
C LEU A 48 2.15 4.85 1.24
N GLY A 49 1.32 5.33 0.32
CA GLY A 49 1.56 5.22 -1.13
C GLY A 49 1.60 6.57 -1.83
N LYS A 50 1.43 6.55 -3.16
CA LYS A 50 1.47 7.76 -3.99
C LYS A 50 0.42 8.80 -3.58
N ALA A 51 -0.80 8.38 -3.23
CA ALA A 51 -1.87 9.30 -2.85
C ALA A 51 -1.61 9.98 -1.49
N ASP A 52 -0.72 9.41 -0.67
CA ASP A 52 -0.27 10.01 0.58
C ASP A 52 0.91 10.98 0.39
N GLY A 53 1.50 11.04 -0.81
CA GLY A 53 2.66 11.87 -1.11
C GLY A 53 4.01 11.18 -0.92
N ALA A 54 4.03 9.84 -0.90
CA ALA A 54 5.28 9.08 -0.88
C ALA A 54 6.06 9.30 -2.19
N HIS A 55 7.37 9.47 -2.09
CA HIS A 55 8.26 9.52 -3.25
C HIS A 55 9.52 8.68 -3.02
N ILE A 56 10.04 8.04 -4.07
CA ILE A 56 11.24 7.21 -3.97
C ILE A 56 12.44 8.05 -3.49
N GLY A 57 13.25 7.46 -2.61
CA GLY A 57 14.39 8.11 -1.94
C GLY A 57 14.01 8.98 -0.74
N GLN A 58 12.71 9.12 -0.43
CA GLN A 58 12.25 9.85 0.75
C GLN A 58 12.61 9.10 2.03
N ILE A 59 13.27 9.80 2.97
CA ILE A 59 13.54 9.26 4.30
C ILE A 59 12.43 9.73 5.25
N LEU A 60 11.83 8.78 5.95
CA LEU A 60 10.72 8.99 6.88
C LEU A 60 11.04 8.46 8.27
N GLU A 61 10.52 9.15 9.28
CA GLU A 61 10.62 8.76 10.68
C GLU A 61 9.58 7.67 11.01
N VAL A 62 9.98 6.67 11.79
CA VAL A 62 9.09 5.60 12.25
C VAL A 62 8.87 5.70 13.75
N TYR A 63 7.62 5.61 14.17
CA TYR A 63 7.21 5.73 15.55
C TYR A 63 6.49 4.49 16.06
N HIS A 64 6.84 4.07 17.26
CA HIS A 64 6.08 3.08 18.02
C HIS A 64 5.02 3.78 18.87
N ALA A 65 3.76 3.36 18.72
CA ALA A 65 2.66 3.88 19.51
C ALA A 65 2.57 3.14 20.85
N THR A 66 2.92 3.83 21.94
CA THR A 66 2.62 3.35 23.30
C THR A 66 1.29 3.96 23.79
N PRO A 67 0.65 3.41 24.84
CA PRO A 67 -0.59 3.96 25.38
C PRO A 67 -0.50 5.44 25.81
N ARG A 68 0.70 5.95 26.14
CA ARG A 68 0.90 7.32 26.64
C ARG A 68 1.61 8.25 25.67
N HIS A 69 2.43 7.72 24.77
CA HIS A 69 3.26 8.54 23.88
C HIS A 69 3.66 7.80 22.61
N ARG A 70 4.08 8.56 21.60
CA ARG A 70 4.76 8.01 20.42
C ARG A 70 6.26 8.10 20.64
N ARG A 71 6.98 6.99 20.44
CA ARG A 71 8.44 6.93 20.56
C ARG A 71 9.04 6.77 19.18
N LEU A 72 10.00 7.63 18.79
CA LEU A 72 10.79 7.44 17.58
C LEU A 72 11.60 6.14 17.72
N VAL A 73 11.52 5.24 16.74
CA VAL A 73 12.20 3.93 16.77
C VAL A 73 13.21 3.74 15.64
N GLY A 74 13.18 4.58 14.61
CA GLY A 74 14.14 4.54 13.52
C GLY A 74 13.70 5.33 12.31
N HIS A 75 14.43 5.13 11.21
CA HIS A 75 14.16 5.75 9.92
C HIS A 75 14.10 4.73 8.80
N VAL A 76 13.25 5.01 7.84
CA VAL A 76 13.08 4.20 6.64
C VAL A 76 13.16 5.05 5.39
N GLU A 77 13.61 4.46 4.30
CA GLU A 77 13.62 5.08 2.99
C GLU A 77 12.63 4.40 2.06
N VAL A 78 11.81 5.17 1.36
CA VAL A 78 10.96 4.67 0.28
C VAL A 78 11.86 4.20 -0.87
N ASP A 79 11.91 2.90 -1.14
CA ASP A 79 12.67 2.34 -2.27
C ASP A 79 11.76 1.94 -3.44
N GLN A 80 10.50 1.61 -3.17
CA GLN A 80 9.51 1.26 -4.18
C GLN A 80 8.11 1.74 -3.76
N ILE A 81 7.35 2.26 -4.72
CA ILE A 81 5.92 2.55 -4.56
C ILE A 81 5.15 1.46 -5.31
N PHE A 82 4.29 0.73 -4.61
CA PHE A 82 3.50 -0.34 -5.23
C PHE A 82 2.26 0.23 -5.91
N ASP A 83 1.55 1.13 -5.22
CA ASP A 83 0.34 1.76 -5.73
C ASP A 83 0.04 3.08 -4.97
N ASP A 84 -1.20 3.54 -5.04
CA ASP A 84 -1.66 4.75 -4.36
C ASP A 84 -1.70 4.62 -2.83
N HIS A 85 -1.68 3.39 -2.30
CA HIS A 85 -1.87 3.07 -0.88
C HIS A 85 -0.66 2.41 -0.20
N TYR A 86 0.23 1.78 -0.95
CA TYR A 86 1.33 0.99 -0.40
C TYR A 86 2.66 1.38 -1.02
N ALA A 87 3.67 1.43 -0.17
CA ALA A 87 5.07 1.52 -0.56
C ALA A 87 5.90 0.51 0.22
N HIS A 88 6.99 0.07 -0.40
CA HIS A 88 8.07 -0.63 0.25
C HIS A 88 9.08 0.38 0.78
N PHE A 89 9.69 -0.02 1.89
CA PHE A 89 10.59 0.79 2.66
C PHE A 89 11.80 -0.02 3.07
N ARG A 90 12.98 0.50 2.77
CA ARG A 90 14.23 -0.03 3.29
C ARG A 90 14.55 0.59 4.63
N VAL A 91 14.84 -0.23 5.63
CA VAL A 91 15.26 0.24 6.95
C VAL A 91 16.65 0.87 6.85
N ARG A 92 16.80 2.10 7.32
CA ARG A 92 18.08 2.80 7.39
C ARG A 92 18.74 2.65 8.75
N ASP A 93 17.95 2.80 9.80
CA ASP A 93 18.38 2.63 11.18
C ASP A 93 17.19 2.26 12.08
N GLY A 94 17.51 1.83 13.30
CA GLY A 94 16.53 1.51 14.33
C GLY A 94 16.01 0.07 14.28
N THR A 95 15.23 -0.27 15.30
CA THR A 95 14.63 -1.60 15.46
C THR A 95 13.12 -1.48 15.34
N LEU A 96 12.63 -1.66 14.12
CA LEU A 96 11.22 -1.52 13.80
C LEU A 96 10.46 -2.80 14.16
N GLN A 97 9.16 -2.64 14.41
CA GLN A 97 8.23 -3.72 14.69
C GLN A 97 6.97 -3.60 13.86
N LYS A 98 6.32 -4.74 13.60
CA LYS A 98 5.03 -4.77 12.93
C LYS A 98 4.02 -3.96 13.75
N GLY A 99 3.32 -3.04 13.08
CA GLY A 99 2.37 -2.13 13.72
C GLY A 99 2.94 -0.78 14.13
N ASP A 100 4.25 -0.56 14.00
CA ASP A 100 4.84 0.77 14.05
C ASP A 100 4.31 1.66 12.91
N TRP A 101 4.51 2.96 13.04
CA TRP A 101 3.91 3.97 12.20
C TRP A 101 4.94 4.86 11.52
N VAL A 102 5.01 4.79 10.20
CA VAL A 102 5.77 5.70 9.34
C VAL A 102 5.07 7.05 9.29
N SER A 103 5.78 8.10 9.68
CA SER A 103 5.25 9.46 9.71
C SER A 103 5.59 10.21 8.42
N LEU A 104 4.57 10.51 7.62
CA LEU A 104 4.72 11.45 6.52
C LEU A 104 4.47 12.87 7.04
N LYS A 105 5.52 13.69 7.08
CA LYS A 105 5.34 15.13 7.36
C LYS A 105 4.64 15.73 6.15
N ARG A 106 3.35 16.09 6.31
CA ARG A 106 2.63 16.86 5.30
C ARG A 106 3.34 18.21 5.18
N VAL A 107 4.00 18.45 4.05
CA VAL A 107 4.40 19.81 3.68
C VAL A 107 3.09 20.57 3.48
N ARG A 108 2.74 21.44 4.43
CA ARG A 108 1.66 22.40 4.21
C ARG A 108 2.17 23.34 3.10
N ALA A 109 1.61 23.19 1.91
CA ALA A 109 1.68 24.22 0.87
C ALA A 109 0.85 25.43 1.32
#